data_AF-A0A4R6VAU6-F1
#
_entry.id   AF-A0A4R6VAU6-F1
#
_cell.length_a   1.000
_cell.length_b   1.000
_cell.length_c   1.000
_cell.angle_alpha   90.00
_cell.angle_beta   90.00
_cell.angle_gamma   90.00
#
_symmetry.space_group_name_H-M   'P 1'
#
loop_
_entity.id
_entity.type
_entity.pdbx_description
1 polymer ?
#
loop_
_entity_poly.entity_id
_entity_poly.type
_entity_poly.pdbx_seq_one_letter_code
_entity_poly.pdbx_strand_id
1 'polypeptide(L)'
;MTNFLLVYDRSRGELLRETEFDNTREAMRARFAAEDAYQGQNIEVVVLSAQSRDDLLQTHGRYFLSMNQLIERFSASVRTAAA
;
A
#
# COMPACT_ATOMS: atom_id res chain seq x y z
N MET A 1 8.86 1.66 14.47
CA MET A 1 7.83 1.58 13.41
C MET A 1 8.44 2.15 12.17
N THR A 2 8.28 1.47 11.05
CA THR A 2 8.85 1.87 9.77
C THR A 2 7.78 2.54 8.92
N ASN A 3 8.19 3.48 8.07
CA ASN A 3 7.29 4.20 7.18
C ASN A 3 7.52 3.71 5.75
N PHE A 4 6.42 3.46 5.03
CA PHE A 4 6.45 2.96 3.66
C PHE A 4 5.74 3.96 2.77
N LEU A 5 6.48 4.52 1.81
CA LEU A 5 5.93 5.32 0.74
C LEU A 5 5.45 4.39 -0.38
N LEU A 6 4.17 4.48 -0.71
CA LEU A 6 3.55 3.76 -1.81
C LEU A 6 3.12 4.75 -2.89
N VAL A 7 3.46 4.44 -4.14
CA VAL A 7 2.94 5.11 -5.34
C VAL A 7 2.09 4.09 -6.09
N TYR A 8 0.80 4.35 -6.17
CA TYR A 8 -0.19 3.39 -6.65
C TYR A 8 -0.98 3.96 -7.82
N ASP A 9 -1.00 3.24 -8.94
CA ASP A 9 -1.86 3.57 -10.08
C ASP A 9 -3.28 3.12 -9.80
N ARG A 10 -4.17 4.08 -9.55
CA ARG A 10 -5.57 3.79 -9.23
C ARG A 10 -6.36 3.28 -10.43
N SER A 11 -5.93 3.61 -11.65
CA SER A 11 -6.61 3.18 -12.88
C SER A 11 -6.30 1.72 -13.19
N ARG A 12 -5.03 1.33 -13.00
CA ARG A 12 -4.57 -0.06 -13.23
C ARG A 12 -4.74 -0.95 -12.02
N GLY A 13 -4.91 -0.37 -10.83
CA GLY A 13 -4.97 -1.09 -9.57
C GLY A 13 -3.61 -1.68 -9.18
N GLU A 14 -2.50 -0.99 -9.50
CA GLU A 14 -1.14 -1.53 -9.44
C GLU A 14 -0.21 -0.66 -8.59
N LEU A 15 0.63 -1.30 -7.78
CA LEU A 15 1.70 -0.62 -7.06
C LEU A 15 2.88 -0.36 -7.98
N LEU A 16 3.15 0.91 -8.26
CA LEU A 16 4.26 1.33 -9.13
C LEU A 16 5.58 1.42 -8.37
N ARG A 17 5.52 1.84 -7.10
CA ARG A 17 6.72 1.99 -6.26
C ARG A 17 6.39 1.79 -4.80
N GLU A 18 7.29 1.09 -4.12
CA GLU A 18 7.36 0.94 -2.67
C GLU A 18 8.74 1.45 -2.21
N THR A 19 8.79 2.23 -1.14
CA THR A 19 10.06 2.68 -0.56
C THR A 19 9.96 2.75 0.96
N GLU A 20 10.91 2.12 1.64
CA GLU A 20 10.98 2.04 3.10
C GLU A 20 11.81 3.20 3.67
N PHE A 21 11.37 3.73 4.81
CA PHE A 21 12.02 4.82 5.53
C PHE A 21 11.97 4.59 7.05
N ASP A 22 13.14 4.64 7.68
CA ASP A 22 13.27 4.62 9.14
C ASP A 22 12.82 5.95 9.78
N ASN A 23 12.76 7.03 8.99
CA ASN A 23 12.47 8.38 9.44
C ASN A 23 11.20 8.94 8.77
N THR A 24 10.18 9.23 9.59
CA THR A 24 8.91 9.82 9.11
C THR A 24 9.11 11.14 8.37
N ARG A 25 10.09 11.97 8.76
CA ARG A 25 10.36 13.24 8.08
C ARG A 25 10.83 13.03 6.65
N GLU A 26 11.67 12.03 6.42
CA GLU A 26 12.15 11.67 5.08
C GLU A 26 11.03 11.07 4.25
N ALA A 27 10.22 10.18 4.83
CA ALA A 27 9.05 9.62 4.16
C ALA A 27 8.07 10.72 3.68
N MET A 28 7.79 11.71 4.54
CA MET A 28 6.90 12.82 4.18
C MET A 28 7.51 13.74 3.12
N ARG A 29 8.82 14.00 3.17
CA ARG A 29 9.51 14.77 2.11
C ARG A 29 9.42 14.04 0.77
N ALA A 30 9.67 12.74 0.76
CA ALA A 30 9.58 11.91 -0.44
C ALA A 30 8.14 11.85 -0.97
N ARG A 31 7.14 11.82 -0.07
CA ARG A 31 5.73 11.92 -0.43
C ARG A 31 5.43 13.19 -1.20
N PHE A 32 5.78 14.36 -0.66
CA PHE A 32 5.50 15.64 -1.32
C PHE A 32 6.18 15.75 -2.69
N ALA A 33 7.43 15.28 -2.79
CA ALA A 33 8.14 15.25 -4.07
C ALA A 33 7.46 14.32 -5.10
N ALA A 34 6.93 13.18 -4.65
CA ALA A 34 6.20 12.27 -5.52
C ALA A 34 4.82 12.84 -5.92
N GLU A 35 4.10 13.48 -5.01
CA GLU A 35 2.82 14.14 -5.30
C GLU A 35 2.97 15.21 -6.39
N ASP A 36 4.02 16.03 -6.30
CA ASP A 36 4.37 17.02 -7.33
C ASP A 36 4.70 16.35 -8.68
N ALA A 37 5.53 15.31 -8.67
CA ALA A 37 5.94 14.58 -9.87
C ALA A 37 4.77 13.88 -10.60
N TYR A 38 3.73 13.47 -9.87
CA TYR A 38 2.55 12.80 -10.42
C TYR A 38 1.31 13.70 -10.52
N GLN A 39 1.48 15.02 -10.40
CA GLN A 39 0.36 15.96 -10.45
C GLN A 39 -0.47 15.80 -11.74
N GLY A 40 -1.80 15.74 -11.57
CA GLY A 40 -2.75 15.60 -12.69
C GLY A 40 -2.91 14.17 -13.22
N GLN A 41 -2.18 13.19 -12.67
CA GLN A 41 -2.33 11.78 -13.00
C GLN A 41 -3.24 11.09 -11.97
N ASN A 42 -3.85 9.96 -12.34
CA ASN A 42 -4.66 9.15 -11.42
C ASN A 42 -3.79 8.24 -10.54
N ILE A 43 -2.82 8.86 -9.87
CA ILE A 43 -1.84 8.20 -9.00
C ILE A 43 -2.14 8.58 -7.55
N GLU A 44 -2.16 7.58 -6.68
CA GLU A 44 -2.24 7.75 -5.23
C GLU A 44 -0.83 7.66 -4.64
N VAL A 45 -0.43 8.68 -3.89
CA VAL A 45 0.82 8.69 -3.15
C VAL A 45 0.49 8.70 -1.66
N VAL A 46 0.92 7.67 -0.93
CA VAL A 46 0.57 7.51 0.49
C VAL A 46 1.78 7.05 1.30
N VAL A 47 1.87 7.51 2.54
CA VAL A 47 2.83 7.00 3.53
C VAL A 47 2.05 6.24 4.59
N LEU A 48 2.46 5.00 4.85
CA LEU A 48 1.87 4.13 5.86
C LEU A 48 2.92 3.72 6.88
N SER A 49 2.55 3.69 8.15
CA SER A 49 3.45 3.24 9.23
C SER A 49 3.04 1.84 9.70
N ALA A 50 4.00 0.92 9.78
CA ALA A 50 3.78 -0.45 10.24
C ALA A 50 5.00 -0.97 11.03
N GLN A 51 4.89 -2.14 11.66
CA GLN A 51 6.08 -2.78 12.28
C GLN A 51 6.90 -3.52 11.23
N SER A 52 6.25 -4.03 10.19
CA SER A 52 6.88 -4.69 9.06
C SER A 52 6.09 -4.50 7.75
N ARG A 53 6.70 -4.86 6.62
CA ARG A 53 6.01 -4.96 5.33
C ARG A 53 4.89 -6.01 5.34
N ASP A 54 5.06 -7.10 6.07
CA ASP A 54 4.06 -8.16 6.17
C ASP A 54 2.80 -7.69 6.91
N ASP A 55 2.95 -6.89 7.96
CA ASP A 55 1.82 -6.24 8.65
C ASP A 55 1.04 -5.33 7.69
N LEU A 56 1.79 -4.62 6.83
CA LEU A 56 1.24 -3.76 5.79
C LEU A 56 0.42 -4.56 4.77
N LEU A 57 0.94 -5.72 4.35
CA LEU A 57 0.24 -6.61 3.45
C LEU A 57 -1.03 -7.21 4.07
N GLN A 58 -1.07 -7.40 5.39
CA GLN A 58 -2.26 -7.85 6.12
C GLN A 58 -3.32 -6.75 6.28
N THR A 59 -2.90 -5.55 6.67
CA THR A 59 -3.82 -4.44 7.03
C THR A 59 -4.21 -3.55 5.85
N HIS A 60 -3.34 -3.45 4.84
CA HIS A 60 -3.51 -2.59 3.67
C HIS A 60 -3.31 -3.38 2.36
N GLY A 61 -3.79 -4.63 2.33
CA GLY A 61 -3.60 -5.57 1.21
C GLY A 61 -4.03 -5.04 -0.17
N ARG A 62 -4.91 -4.03 -0.24
CA ARG A 62 -5.33 -3.37 -1.49
C ARG A 62 -4.15 -2.94 -2.37
N TYR A 63 -3.06 -2.46 -1.77
CA TYR A 63 -1.91 -1.97 -2.54
C TYR A 63 -1.07 -3.12 -3.10
N PHE A 64 -1.12 -4.31 -2.51
CA PHE A 64 -0.17 -5.39 -2.78
C PHE A 64 -0.80 -6.60 -3.47
N LEU A 65 -2.11 -6.75 -3.37
CA LEU A 65 -2.83 -7.93 -3.81
C LEU A 65 -3.70 -7.63 -5.01
N SER A 66 -3.70 -8.55 -5.96
CA SER A 66 -4.68 -8.57 -7.04
C SER A 66 -6.09 -8.81 -6.49
N MET A 67 -7.10 -8.44 -7.27
CA MET A 67 -8.50 -8.71 -6.94
C MET A 67 -8.75 -10.21 -6.65
N ASN A 68 -8.13 -11.10 -7.42
CA ASN A 68 -8.26 -12.55 -7.23
C ASN A 68 -7.70 -13.00 -5.87
N GLN A 69 -6.53 -12.49 -5.47
CA GLN A 69 -5.93 -12.80 -4.17
C GLN A 69 -6.76 -12.25 -3.00
N LEU A 70 -7.37 -11.07 -3.16
CA LEU A 70 -8.30 -10.52 -2.17
C LEU A 70 -9.56 -11.38 -2.02
N ILE A 71 -10.16 -11.81 -3.13
CA ILE A 71 -11.33 -12.70 -3.15
C ILE A 71 -11.02 -14.04 -2.49
N GLU A 72 -9.86 -14.63 -2.79
CA GLU A 72 -9.43 -15.90 -2.21
C GLU A 72 -9.27 -15.79 -0.69
N ARG A 73 -8.61 -14.72 -0.21
CA ARG A 73 -8.46 -14.45 1.23
C ARG A 73 -9.78 -14.25 1.93
N PHE A 74 -10.67 -13.44 1.36
CA PHE A 74 -11.99 -13.22 1.93
C PHE A 74 -12.79 -14.54 2.03
N SER A 75 -12.79 -15.32 0.95
CA SER A 75 -13.47 -16.61 0.89
C SER A 75 -12.91 -17.61 1.91
N ALA A 76 -11.59 -17.61 2.13
CA ALA A 76 -10.95 -18.41 3.15
C ALA A 76 -11.37 -18.00 4.57
N SER A 77 -11.36 -16.70 4.88
CA SER A 77 -11.79 -16.18 6.18
C SER A 77 -13.24 -16.52 6.49
N VAL A 78 -14.15 -16.43 5.51
CA VAL A 78 -15.56 -16.81 5.67
C VAL A 78 -15.70 -18.31 5.98
N ARG A 79 -14.95 -19.19 5.28
CA ARG A 79 -14.98 -20.63 5.56
C ARG A 79 -14.50 -20.95 6.98
N THR A 80 -13.44 -20.31 7.44
CA THR A 80 -12.94 -20.49 8.81
C THR A 80 -13.93 -20.01 9.86
N ALA A 81 -14.66 -18.91 9.61
CA ALA A 81 -15.67 -18.41 10.54
C ALA A 81 -16.95 -19.26 10.60
N ALA A 82 -17.21 -20.07 9.57
CA ALA A 82 -18.40 -20.92 9.47
C ALA A 82 -18.19 -22.37 9.94
N ALA A 83 -16.96 -22.74 10.32
CA ALA A 83 -16.57 -24.06 10.83
C ALA A 83 -16.42 -24.03 12.35
#